data_AF-A0A7W0ULG7-F1
#
_entry.id   AF-A0A7W0ULG7-F1
#
_cell.length_a   1.000
_cell.length_b   1.000
_cell.length_c   1.000
_cell.angle_alpha   90.00
_cell.angle_beta   90.00
_cell.angle_gamma   90.00
#
_symmetry.space_group_name_H-M   'P 1'
#
loop_
_entity.id
_entity.type
_entity.pdbx_description
1 polymer ?
#
loop_
_entity_poly.entity_id
_entity_poly.type
_entity_poly.pdbx_seq_one_letter_code
_entity_poly.pdbx_strand_id
1 'polypeptide(L)'
;CDLPDGAELLLTSEPVRVQAFRVAERAYGVQFHFEVREREIAAWCDETPDLESTWGVSKKDLLEEARHYLPAQQKAAREMTRRWLELLD
;
A
#
# COMPACT_ATOMS: atom_id res chain seq x y z
N CYS A 1 -15.62 -3.30 4.85
CA CYS A 1 -15.71 -2.29 3.79
C CYS A 1 -16.20 -2.99 2.54
N ASP A 2 -17.24 -2.45 1.89
CA ASP A 2 -17.81 -3.03 0.68
C ASP A 2 -17.19 -2.40 -0.58
N LEU A 3 -17.26 -3.13 -1.69
CA LEU A 3 -16.83 -2.62 -2.98
C LEU A 3 -17.81 -1.51 -3.41
N PRO A 4 -17.35 -0.30 -3.80
CA PRO A 4 -18.25 0.76 -4.25
C PRO A 4 -19.09 0.34 -5.46
N ASP A 5 -20.30 0.88 -5.55
CA ASP A 5 -21.19 0.61 -6.69
C ASP A 5 -20.54 0.99 -8.02
N GLY A 6 -20.60 0.09 -8.99
CA GLY A 6 -19.98 0.27 -10.30
C GLY A 6 -18.45 0.15 -10.31
N ALA A 7 -17.82 -0.22 -9.19
CA ALA A 7 -16.40 -0.51 -9.14
C ALA A 7 -16.08 -1.96 -9.55
N GLU A 8 -14.91 -2.14 -10.15
CA GLU A 8 -14.31 -3.43 -10.45
C GLU A 8 -13.26 -3.76 -9.38
N LEU A 9 -13.37 -4.94 -8.77
CA LEU A 9 -12.38 -5.42 -7.80
C LEU A 9 -11.09 -5.85 -8.52
N LEU A 10 -9.96 -5.30 -8.11
CA LEU A 10 -8.64 -5.60 -8.68
C LEU A 10 -7.78 -6.48 -7.79
N LEU A 11 -7.89 -6.30 -6.47
CA LEU A 11 -7.11 -7.05 -5.49
C LEU A 11 -7.94 -7.35 -4.25
N THR A 12 -7.80 -8.58 -3.75
CA THR A 12 -8.45 -9.08 -2.53
C THR A 12 -7.42 -9.78 -1.63
N SER A 13 -7.73 -9.87 -0.34
CA SER A 13 -7.00 -10.66 0.65
C SER A 13 -7.97 -11.23 1.68
N GLU A 14 -7.54 -12.25 2.43
CA GLU A 14 -8.36 -12.86 3.48
C GLU A 14 -8.79 -11.89 4.60
N PRO A 15 -7.88 -11.09 5.22
CA PRO A 15 -8.29 -10.16 6.28
C PRO A 15 -9.00 -8.91 5.74
N VAL A 16 -8.78 -8.54 4.47
CA VAL A 16 -9.38 -7.36 3.84
C VAL A 16 -9.82 -7.70 2.41
N ARG A 17 -11.13 -7.80 2.20
CA ARG A 17 -11.73 -8.23 0.92
C ARG A 17 -11.47 -7.24 -0.23
N VAL A 18 -11.42 -5.94 0.05
CA VAL A 18 -11.24 -4.90 -0.97
C VAL A 18 -9.89 -4.23 -0.75
N GLN A 19 -8.84 -4.77 -1.37
CA GLN A 19 -7.48 -4.22 -1.30
C GLN A 19 -7.23 -3.18 -2.40
N ALA A 20 -7.78 -3.39 -3.59
CA ALA A 20 -7.75 -2.42 -4.67
C ALA A 20 -8.98 -2.56 -5.57
N PHE A 21 -9.45 -1.45 -6.12
CA PHE A 21 -10.56 -1.40 -7.06
C PHE A 21 -10.37 -0.29 -8.09
N ARG A 22 -11.14 -0.35 -9.17
CA ARG A 22 -11.24 0.69 -10.20
C ARG A 22 -12.69 1.14 -10.37
N VAL A 23 -12.92 2.44 -10.53
CA VAL A 23 -14.20 3.01 -10.96
C VAL A 23 -14.02 3.63 -12.33
N ALA A 24 -14.86 3.21 -13.28
CA ALA A 24 -14.77 3.60 -14.69
C ALA A 24 -13.34 3.39 -15.25
N GLU A 25 -12.84 4.33 -16.06
CA GLU A 25 -11.57 4.14 -16.76
C GLU A 25 -10.34 4.59 -15.96
N ARG A 26 -10.47 5.61 -15.10
CA ARG A 26 -9.29 6.37 -14.61
C ARG A 26 -9.21 6.52 -13.09
N ALA A 27 -10.24 6.14 -12.34
CA ALA A 27 -10.25 6.26 -10.88
C ALA A 27 -9.89 4.92 -10.23
N TYR A 28 -8.85 4.90 -9.40
CA TYR A 28 -8.36 3.72 -8.71
C TYR A 28 -8.31 3.99 -7.21
N GLY A 29 -8.71 3.01 -6.41
CA GLY A 29 -8.55 3.02 -4.96
C GLY A 29 -7.67 1.86 -4.52
N VAL A 30 -6.78 2.11 -3.56
CA VAL A 30 -5.96 1.09 -2.91
C VAL A 30 -5.98 1.28 -1.41
N GLN A 31 -5.94 0.18 -0.66
CA GLN A 31 -5.92 0.19 0.80
C GLN A 31 -4.49 0.24 1.37
N PHE A 32 -3.51 -0.27 0.62
CA PHE A 32 -2.12 -0.39 1.05
C PHE A 32 -1.26 0.77 0.52
N HIS A 33 -0.15 1.01 1.20
CA HIS A 33 0.80 2.08 0.86
C HIS A 33 1.91 1.55 -0.05
N PHE A 34 1.75 1.73 -1.36
CA PHE A 34 2.75 1.32 -2.35
C PHE A 34 3.79 2.43 -2.62
N GLU A 35 3.50 3.66 -2.19
CA GLU A 35 4.28 4.89 -2.42
C GLU A 35 5.43 5.11 -1.43
N VAL A 36 5.41 4.41 -0.30
CA VAL A 36 6.30 4.66 0.84
C VAL A 36 7.74 4.22 0.59
N ARG A 37 8.67 4.85 1.31
CA ARG A 37 10.06 4.42 1.43
C ARG A 37 10.38 4.18 2.90
N GLU A 38 11.58 3.66 3.15
CA GLU A 38 12.06 3.33 4.51
C GLU A 38 11.96 4.52 5.46
N ARG A 39 12.20 5.75 4.97
CA ARG A 39 12.11 6.97 5.78
C ARG A 39 10.69 7.28 6.24
N GLU A 40 9.67 7.06 5.39
CA GLU A 40 8.27 7.27 5.78
C GLU A 40 7.84 6.20 6.80
N ILE A 41 8.24 4.94 6.61
CA ILE A 41 7.99 3.86 7.57
C ILE A 41 8.65 4.18 8.92
N ALA A 42 9.90 4.65 8.92
CA ALA A 42 10.61 5.03 10.14
C ALA A 42 9.88 6.16 10.89
N ALA A 43 9.42 7.18 10.17
CA ALA A 43 8.68 8.30 10.75
C ALA A 43 7.34 7.85 11.35
N TRP A 44 6.58 7.00 10.67
CA TRP A 44 5.33 6.46 11.20
C TRP A 44 5.52 5.62 12.46
N CYS A 45 6.62 4.84 12.52
CA CYS A 45 6.96 4.12 13.74
C CYS A 45 7.28 5.09 14.90
N ASP A 46 7.98 6.20 14.63
CA ASP A 46 8.28 7.21 15.64
C ASP A 46 7.03 7.96 16.14
N GLU A 47 6.02 8.09 15.27
CA GLU A 47 4.72 8.71 15.59
C GLU A 47 3.73 7.72 16.25
N THR A 48 4.08 6.44 16.36
CA THR A 48 3.23 5.37 16.91
C THR A 48 3.84 4.82 18.21
N PRO A 49 3.64 5.49 19.37
CA PRO A 49 4.34 5.15 20.61
C PRO A 49 3.94 3.79 21.21
N ASP A 50 2.81 3.23 20.82
CA ASP A 50 2.27 1.95 21.29
C ASP A 50 2.43 0.81 20.26
N LEU A 51 3.29 1.00 19.25
CA LEU A 51 3.46 0.05 18.13
C LEU A 51 3.66 -1.40 18.60
N GLU A 52 4.59 -1.63 19.53
CA GLU A 52 4.89 -2.97 20.04
C GLU A 52 3.75 -3.54 20.88
N SER A 53 3.17 -2.74 21.78
CA SER A 53 2.12 -3.22 22.69
C SER A 53 0.79 -3.49 21.98
N THR A 54 0.48 -2.71 20.94
CA THR A 54 -0.80 -2.77 20.23
C THR A 54 -0.73 -3.72 19.03
N TRP A 55 0.40 -3.74 18.31
CA TRP A 55 0.54 -4.48 17.05
C TRP A 55 1.53 -5.64 17.10
N GLY A 56 2.26 -5.81 18.21
CA GLY A 56 3.18 -6.95 18.41
C GLY A 56 4.41 -6.95 17.50
N VAL A 57 4.74 -5.80 16.90
CA VAL A 57 5.87 -5.62 15.98
C VAL A 57 6.73 -4.45 16.44
N SER A 58 8.05 -4.56 16.33
CA SER A 58 8.95 -3.45 16.65
C SER A 58 9.27 -2.60 15.41
N LYS A 59 9.68 -1.34 15.65
CA LYS A 59 10.26 -0.50 14.59
C LYS A 59 11.44 -1.18 13.90
N LYS A 60 12.25 -1.92 14.66
CA LYS A 60 13.41 -2.64 14.13
C LYS A 60 12.97 -3.69 13.11
N ASP A 61 11.98 -4.51 13.46
CA ASP A 61 11.47 -5.59 12.60
C ASP A 61 10.88 -5.01 11.31
N LEU A 62 10.06 -3.96 11.41
CA LEU A 62 9.48 -3.29 10.24
C LEU A 62 10.55 -2.70 9.32
N LEU A 63 11.64 -2.13 9.87
CA LEU A 63 12.73 -1.60 9.05
C LEU A 63 13.59 -2.70 8.42
N GLU A 64 13.72 -3.87 9.06
CA GLU A 64 14.37 -5.04 8.47
C GLU A 64 13.55 -5.59 7.30
N GLU A 65 12.24 -5.75 7.48
CA GLU A 65 11.32 -6.14 6.39
C GLU A 65 11.31 -5.10 5.27
N ALA A 66 11.27 -3.81 5.61
CA ALA A 66 11.31 -2.72 4.63
C ALA A 66 12.56 -2.82 3.75
N ARG A 67 13.74 -3.04 4.32
CA ARG A 67 14.98 -3.22 3.56
C ARG A 67 14.93 -4.41 2.62
N HIS A 68 14.21 -5.47 2.98
CA HIS A 68 14.05 -6.65 2.15
C HIS A 68 13.03 -6.45 1.02
N TYR A 69 11.85 -5.90 1.32
CA TYR A 69 10.71 -5.87 0.38
C TYR A 69 10.60 -4.57 -0.43
N LEU A 70 11.03 -3.41 0.10
CA LEU A 70 10.86 -2.13 -0.57
C LEU A 70 11.49 -2.06 -1.98
N PRO A 71 12.66 -2.65 -2.27
CA PRO A 71 13.20 -2.59 -3.63
C PRO A 71 12.25 -3.16 -4.70
N ALA A 72 11.61 -4.29 -4.40
CA ALA A 72 10.63 -4.91 -5.28
C ALA A 72 9.33 -4.11 -5.34
N GLN A 73 8.82 -3.66 -4.17
CA GLN A 73 7.64 -2.81 -4.09
C GLN A 73 7.81 -1.53 -4.91
N GLN A 74 8.95 -0.84 -4.79
CA GLN A 74 9.22 0.42 -5.50
C GLN A 74 9.28 0.24 -7.01
N LYS A 75 9.80 -0.92 -7.48
CA LYS A 75 9.76 -1.26 -8.90
C LYS A 75 8.32 -1.41 -9.39
N ALA A 76 7.48 -2.13 -8.64
CA ALA A 76 6.07 -2.31 -8.95
C ALA A 76 5.29 -0.98 -8.90
N ALA A 77 5.55 -0.15 -7.88
CA ALA A 77 4.94 1.17 -7.72
C ALA A 77 5.22 2.07 -8.92
N ARG A 78 6.47 2.14 -9.38
CA ARG A 78 6.86 2.92 -10.57
C ARG A 78 6.15 2.43 -11.82
N GLU A 79 6.06 1.12 -12.02
CA GLU A 79 5.37 0.54 -13.18
C GLU A 79 3.87 0.86 -13.14
N MET A 80 3.24 0.76 -11.97
CA MET A 80 1.84 1.11 -11.80
C MET A 80 1.59 2.60 -12.10
N THR A 81 2.41 3.51 -11.55
CA THR A 81 2.31 4.93 -11.85
C THR A 81 2.53 5.21 -13.34
N ARG A 82 3.51 4.55 -13.97
CA ARG A 82 3.77 4.68 -15.41
C ARG A 82 2.55 4.30 -16.25
N ARG A 83 1.93 3.15 -15.98
CA ARG A 83 0.71 2.71 -16.67
C ARG A 83 -0.48 3.61 -16.42
N TRP A 84 -0.59 4.16 -15.21
CA TRP A 84 -1.65 5.12 -14.90
C TRP A 84 -1.50 6.42 -15.69
N LEU A 85 -0.26 6.90 -15.88
CA LEU A 85 0.01 8.07 -16.71
C LEU A 85 -0.36 7.84 -18.20
N GLU A 86 -0.16 6.63 -18.73
CA GLU A 86 -0.58 6.26 -20.09
C GLU A 86 -2.10 6.37 -20.31
N LEU A 87 -2.91 6.41 -19.24
CA LEU A 87 -4.37 6.62 -19.35
C LEU A 87 -4.75 8.09 -19.51
N LEU A 88 -3.80 9.02 -19.33
CA LEU A 88 -4.02 10.46 -19.45
C LEU A 88 -3.77 10.97 -20.86
N ASP A 89 -3.02 10.21 -21.66
CA ASP A 89 -2.82 10.42 -23.10
C ASP A 89 -4.07 10.02 -23.90
#